data_AF-A0A268R2J2-F1
#
_entry.id   AF-A0A268R2J2-F1
#
_cell.length_a   1.000
_cell.length_b   1.000
_cell.length_c   1.000
_cell.angle_alpha   90.00
_cell.angle_beta   90.00
_cell.angle_gamma   90.00
#
_symmetry.space_group_name_H-M   'P 1'
#
loop_
_entity.id
_entity.type
_entity.pdbx_description
1 polymer ?
#
loop_
_entity_poly.entity_id
_entity_poly.type
_entity_poly.pdbx_seq_one_letter_code
_entity_poly.pdbx_strand_id
1 'polypeptide(L)' 'IALATAAKNTGTAINSGEGGILPEELESAGKYILQFSKTEWGKEEKTIKRADMIELKLGQGATLGMGGNISPENLTGRAR' A
#
# COMPACT_ATOMS: atom_id res chain seq x y z
N ILE A 1 -5.76 7.65 2.71
CA ILE A 1 -5.71 9.14 2.58
C ILE A 1 -5.27 9.86 3.86
N ALA A 2 -6.02 9.85 4.98
CA ALA A 2 -5.67 10.64 6.17
C ALA A 2 -4.23 10.40 6.68
N LEU A 3 -3.78 9.14 6.70
CA LEU A 3 -2.41 8.77 7.06
C LEU A 3 -1.36 9.31 6.08
N ALA A 4 -1.66 9.31 4.77
CA ALA A 4 -0.77 9.86 3.75
C ALA A 4 -0.60 11.38 3.91
N THR A 5 -1.69 12.10 4.17
CA THR A 5 -1.65 13.54 4.46
C THR A 5 -0.86 13.81 5.75
N ALA A 6 -1.09 13.04 6.80
CA ALA A 6 -0.36 13.18 8.06
C ALA A 6 1.14 12.96 7.87
N ALA A 7 1.54 11.86 7.21
CA ALA A 7 2.94 11.56 6.93
C ALA A 7 3.63 12.67 6.12
N LYS A 8 2.94 13.21 5.11
CA LYS A 8 3.45 14.36 4.34
C LYS A 8 3.67 15.58 5.24
N ASN A 9 2.70 15.92 6.08
CA ASN A 9 2.76 17.11 6.94
C ASN A 9 3.83 16.99 8.05
N THR A 10 4.11 15.77 8.52
CA THR A 10 5.16 15.51 9.52
C THR A 10 6.53 15.23 8.90
N GLY A 11 6.64 15.24 7.56
CA GLY A 11 7.90 14.99 6.84
C GLY A 11 8.36 13.53 6.87
N THR A 12 7.46 12.59 7.17
CA THR A 12 7.73 11.14 7.18
C THR A 12 7.25 10.47 5.90
N ALA A 13 7.38 9.14 5.84
CA ALA A 13 6.84 8.32 4.75
C ALA A 13 5.56 7.59 5.18
N ILE A 14 4.75 7.22 4.20
CA ILE A 14 3.63 6.29 4.35
C ILE A 14 3.91 5.04 3.50
N ASN A 15 3.36 3.89 3.92
CA ASN A 15 3.44 2.63 3.19
C ASN A 15 2.04 2.26 2.65
N SER A 16 1.97 1.75 1.42
CA SER A 16 0.73 1.32 0.74
C SER A 16 -0.01 0.18 1.44
N GLY A 17 0.69 -0.65 2.20
CA GLY A 17 0.20 -1.95 2.64
C GLY A 17 0.02 -2.93 1.48
N GLU A 18 -0.63 -4.06 1.75
CA GLU A 18 -0.83 -5.16 0.78
C GLU A 18 -2.03 -4.96 -0.13
N GLY A 19 -2.84 -3.92 0.09
CA GLY A 19 -4.14 -3.71 -0.56
C GLY A 19 -4.07 -2.95 -1.89
N GLY A 20 -5.24 -2.69 -2.46
CA GLY A 20 -5.39 -1.77 -3.58
C GLY A 20 -4.99 -0.33 -3.20
N ILE A 21 -4.42 0.40 -4.15
CA ILE A 21 -3.93 1.76 -3.94
C ILE A 21 -4.90 2.75 -4.59
N LEU A 22 -5.40 3.69 -3.79
CA LEU A 22 -6.26 4.77 -4.28
C LEU A 22 -5.41 5.88 -4.92
N PRO A 23 -5.77 6.42 -6.09
CA PRO A 23 -5.07 7.56 -6.69
C PRO A 23 -4.95 8.76 -5.74
N GLU A 24 -6.02 9.06 -4.99
CA GLU A 24 -6.07 10.19 -4.06
C GLU A 24 -5.08 10.03 -2.89
N GLU A 25 -4.72 8.78 -2.55
CA GLU A 25 -3.69 8.50 -1.55
C GLU A 25 -2.29 8.85 -2.07
N LEU A 26 -1.98 8.45 -3.31
CA LEU A 26 -0.71 8.77 -3.96
C LEU A 26 -0.53 10.28 -4.16
N GLU A 27 -1.60 11.00 -4.48
CA GLU A 27 -1.59 12.46 -4.60
C GLU A 27 -1.39 13.16 -3.25
N SER A 28 -2.00 12.61 -2.19
CA SER A 28 -1.90 13.15 -0.83
C SER A 28 -0.56 12.85 -0.17
N ALA A 29 0.13 11.79 -0.59
CA ALA A 29 1.40 11.35 -0.02
C ALA A 29 2.57 12.27 -0.41
N GLY A 30 3.48 12.49 0.56
CA GLY A 30 4.82 13.00 0.31
C GLY A 30 5.73 11.85 -0.15
N LYS A 31 6.57 11.37 0.77
CA LYS A 31 7.37 10.15 0.57
C LYS A 31 6.49 8.91 0.64
N TYR A 32 6.60 8.03 -0.35
CA TYR A 32 5.74 6.86 -0.49
C TYR A 32 6.55 5.57 -0.62
N ILE A 33 6.22 4.59 0.24
CA ILE A 33 6.77 3.25 0.22
C ILE A 33 5.73 2.33 -0.41
N LEU A 34 6.06 1.73 -1.55
CA LEU A 34 5.24 0.70 -2.18
C LEU A 34 5.59 -0.66 -1.59
N GLN A 35 4.64 -1.30 -0.94
CA GLN A 35 4.82 -2.65 -0.42
C GLN A 35 4.55 -3.68 -1.51
N PHE A 36 5.61 -4.26 -2.03
CA PHE A 36 5.58 -5.28 -3.06
C PHE A 36 5.45 -6.65 -2.40
N SER A 37 4.21 -7.16 -2.38
CA SER A 37 3.85 -8.42 -1.72
C SER A 37 3.50 -9.51 -2.75
N LYS A 38 2.97 -10.65 -2.26
CA LYS A 38 2.47 -11.73 -3.12
C LYS A 38 1.14 -11.39 -3.82
N THR A 39 0.43 -10.34 -3.39
CA THR A 39 -0.83 -9.87 -4.00
C THR A 39 -0.63 -9.36 -5.41
N GLU A 40 -1.69 -9.28 -6.22
CA GLU A 40 -1.61 -8.69 -7.57
C GLU A 40 -1.70 -7.16 -7.59
N TRP A 41 -2.15 -6.54 -6.49
CA TRP A 41 -2.26 -5.09 -6.38
C TRP A 41 -0.90 -4.38 -6.35
N GLY A 42 -0.85 -3.16 -6.92
CA GLY A 42 0.30 -2.27 -6.83
C GLY A 42 1.46 -2.64 -7.75
N LYS A 43 1.30 -3.62 -8.64
CA LYS A 43 2.31 -4.08 -9.60
C LYS A 43 2.31 -3.32 -10.92
N GLU A 44 1.47 -2.29 -11.06
CA GLU A 44 1.44 -1.47 -12.28
C GLU A 44 2.70 -0.59 -12.37
N GLU A 45 3.26 -0.46 -13.57
CA GLU A 45 4.48 0.31 -13.81
C GLU A 45 4.37 1.77 -13.31
N LYS A 46 3.19 2.39 -13.47
CA LYS A 46 2.91 3.75 -12.97
C LYS A 46 3.05 3.85 -11.44
N THR A 47 2.63 2.82 -10.72
CA THR A 47 2.66 2.77 -9.26
C THR A 47 4.10 2.61 -8.79
N ILE A 48 4.83 1.69 -9.43
CA ILE A 48 6.25 1.44 -9.17
C ILE A 48 7.09 2.72 -9.42
N LYS A 49 6.86 3.41 -10.54
CA LYS A 49 7.55 4.67 -10.88
C LYS A 49 7.20 5.83 -9.94
N ARG A 50 6.01 5.81 -9.34
CA ARG A 50 5.58 6.85 -8.38
C ARG A 50 6.17 6.66 -6.99
N ALA A 51 6.60 5.45 -6.63
CA ALA A 51 7.13 5.15 -5.31
C ALA A 51 8.54 5.73 -5.10
N ASP A 52 8.81 6.23 -3.90
CA ASP A 52 10.15 6.68 -3.49
C ASP A 52 11.00 5.52 -2.96
N MET A 53 10.35 4.44 -2.53
CA MET A 53 10.97 3.23 -2.01
C MET A 53 10.06 2.02 -2.26
N ILE A 54 10.67 0.84 -2.41
CA ILE A 54 9.96 -0.44 -2.50
C ILE A 54 10.29 -1.28 -1.28
N GLU A 55 9.26 -1.81 -0.63
CA GLU A 55 9.38 -2.79 0.45
C GLU A 55 9.01 -4.18 -0.07
N LEU A 56 9.97 -5.09 -0.14
CA LEU A 56 9.73 -6.48 -0.52
C LEU A 56 9.18 -7.25 0.69
N LYS A 57 7.87 -7.51 0.70
CA LYS A 57 7.22 -8.18 1.84
C LYS A 57 7.33 -9.70 1.72
N LEU A 58 8.16 -10.31 2.57
CA LEU A 58 8.28 -11.77 2.68
C LEU A 58 7.36 -12.38 3.75
N GLY A 59 6.93 -11.58 4.72
CA GLY A 59 6.07 -11.98 5.83
C GLY A 59 5.71 -10.78 6.72
N GLN A 60 4.93 -11.02 7.77
CA GLN A 60 4.58 -10.02 8.79
C GLN A 60 4.55 -10.66 10.18
N GLY A 61 4.85 -9.89 11.23
CA GLY A 61 4.97 -10.44 12.59
C GLY A 61 3.71 -11.17 13.09
N ALA A 62 2.51 -10.74 12.69
CA ALA A 62 1.26 -11.33 13.15
C ALA A 62 0.95 -12.72 12.58
N THR A 63 1.37 -13.01 11.35
CA THR A 63 1.00 -14.23 10.63
C THR A 63 2.20 -14.92 9.96
N LEU A 64 3.41 -14.45 10.29
CA LEU A 64 4.68 -14.88 9.68
C LEU A 64 4.61 -14.80 8.15
N GLY A 65 4.85 -15.91 7.45
CA GLY A 65 4.80 -15.99 6.00
C GLY A 65 3.38 -16.20 5.41
N MET A 66 2.36 -16.42 6.26
CA MET A 66 0.99 -16.52 5.79
C MET A 66 0.47 -15.11 5.51
N GLY A 67 0.42 -14.75 4.22
CA GLY A 67 -0.16 -13.47 3.79
C GLY A 67 -1.63 -13.35 4.24
N GLY A 68 -2.13 -12.12 4.33
CA GLY A 68 -3.56 -11.90 4.59
C GLY A 68 -4.39 -12.32 3.38
N ASN A 69 -5.49 -13.03 3.60
CA ASN A 69 -6.51 -13.25 2.59
C ASN A 69 -7.77 -12.49 2.98
N ILE A 70 -8.28 -11.64 2.08
CA ILE A 70 -9.53 -10.92 2.27
C ILE A 70 -10.54 -11.59 1.34
N SER A 71 -11.57 -12.23 1.90
CA SER A 71 -12.59 -12.87 1.07
C SER A 71 -13.35 -11.82 0.23
N PRO A 72 -13.78 -12.16 -1.00
CA PRO A 72 -14.50 -11.22 -1.87
C PRO A 72 -15.77 -10.63 -1.26
N GLU A 73 -16.40 -11.36 -0.33
CA GLU A 73 -17.59 -10.95 0.42
C GLU A 73 -17.29 -9.80 1.40
N ASN A 74 -16.05 -9.74 1.89
CA ASN A 74 -15.57 -8.71 2.80
C ASN A 74 -14.98 -7.50 2.06
N LEU A 75 -14.88 -7.55 0.73
CA LEU A 75 -14.48 -6.41 -0.09
C LEU A 75 -15.69 -5.55 -0.44
N THR A 76 -15.74 -4.35 0.13
CA THR A 76 -16.82 -3.38 -0.12
C THR A 76 -16.28 -2.11 -0.78
N GLY A 77 -17.12 -1.45 -1.59
CA GLY A 77 -16.80 -0.16 -2.20
C GLY A 77 -15.70 -0.24 -3.27
N ARG A 78 -14.88 0.81 -3.37
CA ARG A 78 -13.80 0.93 -4.37
C ARG A 78 -12.58 0.03 -4.10
N ALA A 79 -12.64 -0.77 -3.05
CA ALA A 79 -11.60 -1.75 -2.70
C ALA A 79 -11.80 -3.11 -3.39
N ARG A 80 -12.83 -3.25 -4.22
CA ARG A 80 -13.14 -4.48 -4.98
C ARG A 80 -12.40 -4.52 -6.31
#